data_AF-A0A5C3LXE0-F1
#
_entry.id   AF-A0A5C3LXE0-F1
#
_cell.length_a   1.000
_cell.length_b   1.000
_cell.length_c   1.000
_cell.angle_alpha   90.00
_cell.angle_beta   90.00
_cell.angle_gamma   90.00
#
_symmetry.space_group_name_H-M   'P 1'
#
loop_
_entity.id
_entity.type
_entity.pdbx_description
1 polymer ?
#
loop_
_entity_poly.entity_id
_entity_poly.type
_entity_poly.pdbx_seq_one_letter_code
_entity_poly.pdbx_strand_id
1 'polypeptide(L)'
;MPLNTNSLYNIRFVPNGVTNLDFVGGMYATAPSKVGESVQAEALGPSATGWQAWQVENIGGDNYFISTLAPLVFDTPTFVQGWQHNKEVCQGEPVIYGANKLSEFAITPADLPDTYHILVGSGRSEIGAQYAVAEGDTNDLVINSYPVIADLEKLLPRWQFIPVEPSQAAPTS
;
A
#
# COMPACT_ATOMS: atom_id res chain seq x y z
N MET A 1 15.09 4.69 -6.11
CA MET A 1 15.95 4.43 -4.93
C MET A 1 15.23 3.41 -4.07
N PRO A 2 15.91 2.59 -3.26
CA PRO A 2 15.22 1.69 -2.33
C PRO A 2 14.45 2.52 -1.28
N LEU A 3 13.26 2.06 -0.87
CA LEU A 3 12.52 2.67 0.23
C LEU A 3 13.32 2.58 1.53
N ASN A 4 13.29 3.64 2.34
CA ASN A 4 13.91 3.60 3.66
C ASN A 4 13.15 2.60 4.52
N THR A 5 13.88 1.63 5.04
CA THR A 5 13.28 0.55 5.83
C THR A 5 12.80 1.10 7.17
N ASN A 6 11.70 0.54 7.69
CA ASN A 6 11.13 0.90 8.99
C ASN A 6 10.72 2.37 9.12
N SER A 7 10.41 3.02 8.00
CA SER A 7 9.96 4.41 7.94
C SER A 7 8.44 4.51 7.78
N LEU A 8 7.89 5.66 8.16
CA LEU A 8 6.46 5.96 8.03
C LEU A 8 6.19 6.72 6.74
N TYR A 9 5.13 6.34 6.05
CA TYR A 9 4.75 6.89 4.76
C TYR A 9 3.25 7.11 4.66
N ASN A 10 2.85 8.23 4.08
CA ASN A 10 1.56 8.33 3.42
C ASN A 10 1.71 7.72 2.01
N ILE A 11 0.84 6.77 1.67
CA ILE A 11 0.91 6.05 0.39
C ILE A 11 -0.19 6.60 -0.53
N ARG A 12 0.19 7.44 -1.51
CA ARG A 12 -0.72 8.18 -2.39
C ARG A 12 -0.86 7.49 -3.75
N PHE A 13 -2.07 7.26 -4.22
CA PHE A 13 -2.32 6.80 -5.59
C PHE A 13 -1.92 7.87 -6.61
N VAL A 14 -1.21 7.46 -7.66
CA VAL A 14 -0.79 8.32 -8.77
C VAL A 14 -1.53 7.89 -10.04
N PRO A 15 -2.53 8.67 -10.50
CA PRO A 15 -3.31 8.32 -11.68
C PRO A 15 -2.47 8.11 -12.93
N ASN A 16 -3.00 7.31 -13.85
CA ASN A 16 -2.40 7.12 -15.18
C ASN A 16 -2.37 8.46 -15.95
N GLY A 17 -1.29 8.69 -16.69
CA GLY A 17 -1.08 9.92 -17.46
C GLY A 17 -0.48 11.09 -16.67
N VAL A 18 -0.38 10.99 -15.35
CA VAL A 18 0.40 11.95 -14.54
C VAL A 18 1.89 11.78 -14.86
N THR A 19 2.57 12.89 -15.18
CA THR A 19 4.00 12.93 -15.56
C THR A 19 4.88 13.70 -14.57
N ASN A 20 4.29 14.40 -13.60
CA ASN A 20 4.96 15.05 -12.49
C ASN A 20 4.13 14.91 -11.21
N LEU A 21 4.75 15.03 -10.04
CA LEU A 21 4.09 14.80 -8.75
C LEU A 21 3.59 16.08 -8.09
N ASP A 22 3.67 17.21 -8.81
CA ASP A 22 3.29 18.55 -8.37
C ASP A 22 1.77 18.77 -8.53
N PHE A 23 0.98 17.79 -8.12
CA PHE A 23 -0.47 17.90 -8.04
C PHE A 23 -0.94 17.89 -6.60
N VAL A 24 -1.91 18.76 -6.31
CA VAL A 24 -2.55 18.88 -4.99
C VAL A 24 -3.69 17.87 -4.90
N GLY A 25 -3.84 17.27 -3.73
CA GLY A 25 -4.84 16.24 -3.46
C GLY A 25 -4.36 14.85 -3.87
N GLY A 26 -5.33 14.01 -4.24
CA GLY A 26 -5.13 12.58 -4.50
C GLY A 26 -5.71 11.73 -3.38
N MET A 27 -5.75 10.43 -3.64
CA MET A 27 -6.32 9.42 -2.76
C MET A 27 -5.19 8.66 -2.08
N TYR A 28 -5.31 8.43 -0.79
CA TYR A 28 -4.29 7.88 0.08
C TYR A 28 -4.79 6.60 0.70
N ALA A 29 -3.93 5.59 0.78
CA ALA A 29 -4.28 4.37 1.47
C ALA A 29 -4.60 4.67 2.93
N THR A 30 -5.76 4.20 3.38
CA THR A 30 -6.39 4.56 4.65
C THR A 30 -6.83 3.29 5.34
N ALA A 31 -6.29 3.06 6.54
CA ALA A 31 -6.66 1.93 7.38
C ALA A 31 -8.11 2.12 7.85
N PRO A 32 -8.99 1.13 7.68
CA PRO A 32 -10.35 1.18 8.17
C PRO A 32 -10.36 1.06 9.71
N SER A 33 -11.54 1.25 10.29
CA SER A 33 -11.72 1.21 11.74
C SER A 33 -11.58 -0.20 12.36
N LYS A 34 -11.80 -1.27 11.58
CA LYS A 34 -11.78 -2.64 12.08
C LYS A 34 -10.95 -3.58 11.21
N VAL A 35 -10.30 -4.53 11.89
CA VAL A 35 -9.67 -5.68 11.24
C VAL A 35 -10.73 -6.50 10.50
N GLY A 36 -10.42 -6.88 9.26
CA GLY A 36 -11.30 -7.62 8.35
C GLY A 36 -12.02 -6.72 7.33
N GLU A 37 -11.97 -5.39 7.50
CA GLU A 37 -12.48 -4.43 6.52
C GLU A 37 -11.43 -4.13 5.43
N SER A 38 -11.88 -3.72 4.26
CA SER A 38 -10.99 -3.32 3.16
C SER A 38 -10.22 -2.04 3.49
N VAL A 39 -8.95 -1.99 3.09
CA VAL A 39 -8.16 -0.75 3.07
C VAL A 39 -8.78 0.19 2.03
N GLN A 40 -9.03 1.44 2.42
CA GLN A 40 -9.66 2.45 1.57
C GLN A 40 -8.61 3.36 0.91
N ALA A 41 -8.98 4.01 -0.18
CA ALA A 41 -8.31 5.16 -0.77
C ALA A 41 -9.15 6.39 -0.40
N GLU A 42 -8.59 7.33 0.36
CA GLU A 42 -9.31 8.54 0.78
C GLU A 42 -8.45 9.78 0.61
N ALA A 43 -9.07 10.94 0.38
CA ALA A 43 -8.35 12.20 0.34
C ALA A 43 -7.75 12.53 1.71
N LEU A 44 -6.61 13.22 1.74
CA LEU A 44 -6.09 13.81 2.97
C LEU A 44 -7.09 14.83 3.52
N GLY A 45 -7.38 14.75 4.81
CA GLY A 45 -8.17 15.75 5.51
C GLY A 45 -8.78 15.24 6.81
N PRO A 46 -9.40 16.13 7.60
CA PRO A 46 -10.04 15.77 8.86
C PRO A 46 -11.26 14.85 8.68
N SER A 47 -11.74 14.68 7.45
CA SER A 47 -12.82 13.75 7.11
C SER A 47 -12.35 12.34 6.80
N ALA A 48 -11.03 12.08 6.78
CA ALA A 48 -10.52 10.73 6.59
C ALA A 48 -11.05 9.82 7.69
N THR A 49 -11.60 8.67 7.31
CA THR A 49 -12.31 7.78 8.23
C THR A 49 -11.37 6.95 9.11
N GLY A 50 -10.07 6.99 8.82
CA GLY A 50 -9.07 6.24 9.55
C GLY A 50 -7.64 6.71 9.32
N TRP A 51 -6.70 5.80 9.55
CA TRP A 51 -5.29 6.13 9.67
C TRP A 51 -4.57 6.03 8.32
N GLN A 52 -3.84 7.08 7.93
CA GLN A 52 -3.24 7.17 6.59
C GLN A 52 -1.71 6.99 6.57
N ALA A 53 -1.06 6.93 7.74
CA ALA A 53 0.39 6.76 7.85
C ALA A 53 0.79 5.27 8.03
N TRP A 54 1.47 4.70 7.05
CA TRP A 54 1.86 3.30 7.06
C TRP A 54 3.34 3.14 7.39
N GLN A 55 3.65 2.24 8.31
CA GLN A 55 5.00 1.74 8.48
C GLN A 55 5.30 0.75 7.35
N VAL A 56 6.46 0.94 6.69
CA VAL A 56 6.92 0.09 5.61
C VAL A 56 8.23 -0.59 6.05
N GLU A 57 8.17 -1.90 6.26
CA GLU A 57 9.29 -2.71 6.74
C GLU A 57 9.82 -3.58 5.60
N ASN A 58 11.13 -3.54 5.34
CA ASN A 58 11.76 -4.43 4.37
C ASN A 58 12.06 -5.78 5.02
N ILE A 59 11.63 -6.85 4.37
CA ILE A 59 11.81 -8.23 4.84
C ILE A 59 12.77 -9.04 3.96
N GLY A 60 13.42 -8.39 3.00
CA GLY A 60 14.46 -8.96 2.15
C GLY A 60 14.24 -8.73 0.66
N GLY A 61 15.29 -8.26 -0.04
CA GLY A 61 15.20 -7.88 -1.44
C GLY A 61 14.18 -6.76 -1.64
N ASP A 62 13.28 -6.92 -2.61
CA ASP A 62 12.20 -5.98 -2.89
C ASP A 62 10.91 -6.30 -2.12
N ASN A 63 10.94 -7.19 -1.12
CA ASN A 63 9.76 -7.59 -0.37
C ASN A 63 9.58 -6.75 0.91
N TYR A 64 8.35 -6.35 1.18
CA TYR A 64 7.99 -5.47 2.29
C TYR A 64 6.69 -5.89 2.97
N PHE A 65 6.57 -5.54 4.25
CA PHE A 65 5.31 -5.45 4.97
C PHE A 65 4.84 -3.98 5.02
N ILE A 66 3.52 -3.79 4.94
CA ILE A 66 2.86 -2.49 5.09
C ILE A 66 1.91 -2.60 6.29
N SER A 67 2.19 -1.87 7.36
CA SER A 67 1.48 -1.97 8.64
C SER A 67 1.13 -0.61 9.23
N THR A 68 0.18 -0.58 10.15
CA THR A 68 0.03 0.56 11.05
C THR A 68 1.01 0.41 12.20
N LEU A 69 1.41 1.54 12.81
CA LEU A 69 2.23 1.50 14.02
C LEU A 69 1.48 0.75 15.13
N ALA A 70 1.99 -0.40 15.54
CA ALA A 70 1.56 -0.99 16.80
C ALA A 70 2.07 -0.08 17.93
N PRO A 71 1.23 0.36 18.88
CA PRO A 71 1.76 1.01 20.07
C PRO A 71 2.71 0.04 20.75
N LEU A 72 3.94 0.48 21.03
CA LEU A 72 4.90 -0.24 21.86
C LEU A 72 4.36 -0.29 23.29
N VAL A 73 3.43 -1.21 23.55
CA VAL A 73 2.95 -1.49 24.90
C VAL A 73 3.83 -2.62 25.43
N PHE A 74 4.79 -2.26 26.28
CA PHE A 74 5.56 -3.23 27.05
C PHE A 74 4.57 -4.18 27.78
N ASP A 75 4.81 -5.48 27.67
CA ASP A 75 4.02 -6.60 28.23
C ASP A 75 2.72 -7.04 27.52
N THR A 76 2.38 -6.50 26.35
CA THR A 76 1.29 -7.07 25.51
C THR A 76 1.87 -7.57 24.19
N PRO A 77 1.47 -8.75 23.66
CA PRO A 77 1.84 -9.11 22.30
C PRO A 77 1.39 -7.98 21.37
N THR A 78 2.35 -7.33 20.71
CA THR A 78 2.09 -6.26 19.75
C THR A 78 1.33 -6.86 18.57
N PHE A 79 0.01 -6.63 18.54
CA PHE A 79 -0.80 -6.95 17.39
C PHE A 79 -0.43 -5.98 16.27
N VAL A 80 0.46 -6.40 15.38
CA VAL A 80 0.74 -5.65 14.16
C VAL A 80 -0.45 -5.83 13.22
N GLN A 81 -1.10 -4.71 12.91
CA GLN A 81 -2.18 -4.64 11.95
C GLN A 81 -1.67 -4.01 10.65
N GLY A 82 -2.22 -4.41 9.51
CA GLY A 82 -1.63 -4.01 8.23
C GLY A 82 -2.31 -4.62 7.04
N TRP A 83 -1.66 -4.49 5.89
CA TRP A 83 -2.20 -4.98 4.62
C TRP A 83 -2.12 -6.50 4.57
N GLN A 84 -3.23 -7.11 4.20
CA GLN A 84 -3.38 -8.52 3.90
C GLN A 84 -4.16 -8.70 2.60
N HIS A 85 -4.02 -9.86 1.99
CA HIS A 85 -4.87 -10.33 0.90
C HIS A 85 -5.20 -11.81 1.13
N ASN A 86 -6.12 -12.39 0.35
CA ASN A 86 -6.42 -13.81 0.49
C ASN A 86 -5.21 -14.66 0.08
N LYS A 87 -5.10 -15.87 0.63
CA LYS A 87 -3.96 -16.77 0.33
C LYS A 87 -3.84 -17.10 -1.16
N GLU A 88 -4.98 -17.18 -1.84
CA GLU A 88 -5.07 -17.35 -3.28
C GLU A 88 -5.42 -15.99 -3.87
N VAL A 89 -4.50 -15.43 -4.66
CA VAL A 89 -4.66 -14.10 -5.22
C VAL A 89 -5.66 -14.15 -6.36
N CYS A 90 -6.65 -13.27 -6.38
CA CYS A 90 -7.59 -13.17 -7.48
C CYS A 90 -7.91 -11.72 -7.86
N GLN A 91 -8.29 -11.53 -9.13
CA GLN A 91 -8.64 -10.20 -9.63
C GLN A 91 -9.86 -9.63 -8.90
N GLY A 92 -9.74 -8.36 -8.49
CA GLY A 92 -10.80 -7.58 -7.85
C GLY A 92 -10.97 -7.86 -6.35
N GLU A 93 -10.15 -8.72 -5.75
CA GLU A 93 -10.22 -8.89 -4.30
C GLU A 93 -9.70 -7.63 -3.58
N PRO A 94 -10.28 -7.30 -2.41
CA PRO A 94 -9.80 -6.17 -1.64
C PRO A 94 -8.45 -6.47 -0.97
N VAL A 95 -7.64 -5.43 -0.80
CA VAL A 95 -6.61 -5.43 0.24
C VAL A 95 -7.31 -5.27 1.57
N ILE A 96 -7.17 -6.25 2.46
CA ILE A 96 -7.85 -6.33 3.75
C ILE A 96 -6.95 -5.77 4.84
N TYR A 97 -7.52 -4.99 5.76
CA TYR A 97 -6.84 -4.60 6.99
C TYR A 97 -6.84 -5.78 7.97
N GLY A 98 -5.71 -6.46 8.08
CA GLY A 98 -5.56 -7.70 8.81
C GLY A 98 -4.69 -7.60 10.06
N ALA A 99 -4.54 -8.73 10.77
CA ALA A 99 -3.67 -8.85 11.95
C ALA A 99 -2.86 -10.15 11.96
N ASN A 100 -1.74 -10.18 12.70
CA ASN A 100 -0.91 -11.35 13.05
C ASN A 100 -0.16 -12.08 11.92
N LYS A 101 -0.55 -11.94 10.66
CA LYS A 101 0.13 -12.53 9.47
C LYS A 101 -0.02 -11.63 8.26
N LEU A 102 0.71 -10.52 8.24
CA LEU A 102 0.65 -9.59 7.12
C LEU A 102 1.09 -10.26 5.81
N SER A 103 0.53 -9.77 4.70
CA SER A 103 0.94 -10.22 3.39
C SER A 103 2.25 -9.57 2.98
N GLU A 104 3.07 -10.33 2.25
CA GLU A 104 4.30 -9.85 1.65
C GLU A 104 3.97 -9.18 0.31
N PHE A 105 4.49 -7.97 0.10
CA PHE A 105 4.36 -7.24 -1.15
C PHE A 105 5.73 -6.95 -1.74
N ALA A 106 5.89 -7.18 -3.05
CA ALA A 106 7.08 -6.72 -3.76
C ALA A 106 6.88 -5.26 -4.18
N ILE A 107 7.71 -4.35 -3.64
CA ILE A 107 7.63 -2.92 -3.92
C ILE A 107 8.80 -2.51 -4.80
N THR A 108 8.52 -2.25 -6.08
CA THR A 108 9.55 -1.96 -7.09
C THR A 108 9.43 -0.52 -7.59
N PRO A 109 10.54 0.19 -7.88
CA PRO A 109 10.50 1.53 -8.42
C PRO A 109 9.66 1.64 -9.71
N ALA A 110 8.88 2.72 -9.83
CA ALA A 110 8.16 3.07 -11.05
C ALA A 110 8.90 4.17 -11.84
N ASP A 111 8.24 4.76 -12.85
CA ASP A 111 8.83 5.72 -13.79
C ASP A 111 9.02 7.14 -13.23
N LEU A 112 8.36 7.48 -12.12
CA LEU A 112 8.47 8.79 -11.45
C LEU A 112 9.26 8.69 -10.12
N PRO A 113 9.93 9.77 -9.67
CA PRO A 113 10.63 9.80 -8.40
C PRO A 113 9.72 9.46 -7.22
N ASP A 114 10.21 8.68 -6.26
CA ASP A 114 9.45 8.27 -5.06
C ASP A 114 8.11 7.56 -5.34
N THR A 115 7.93 7.07 -6.57
CA THR A 115 6.80 6.23 -6.94
C THR A 115 7.23 4.79 -7.15
N TYR A 116 6.32 3.89 -6.82
CA TYR A 116 6.55 2.46 -6.80
C TYR A 116 5.31 1.72 -7.29
N HIS A 117 5.53 0.53 -7.84
CA HIS A 117 4.49 -0.47 -8.01
C HIS A 117 4.42 -1.33 -6.76
N ILE A 118 3.21 -1.66 -6.30
CA ILE A 118 2.99 -2.56 -5.16
C ILE A 118 2.45 -3.87 -5.73
N LEU A 119 3.34 -4.85 -5.89
CA LEU A 119 3.04 -6.15 -6.48
C LEU A 119 2.67 -7.16 -5.39
N VAL A 120 1.72 -8.06 -5.70
CA VAL A 120 1.26 -9.08 -4.76
C VAL A 120 2.11 -10.34 -4.87
N GLY A 121 2.52 -10.87 -3.71
CA GLY A 121 3.49 -11.97 -3.62
C GLY A 121 4.92 -11.52 -3.90
N SER A 122 5.85 -12.49 -3.99
CA SER A 122 7.28 -12.24 -4.24
C SER A 122 7.61 -11.78 -5.67
N GLY A 123 6.68 -11.11 -6.34
CA GLY A 123 6.77 -10.77 -7.77
C GLY A 123 6.73 -12.01 -8.68
N ARG A 124 6.36 -13.18 -8.16
CA ARG A 124 6.18 -14.38 -8.97
C ARG A 124 4.93 -14.22 -9.81
N SER A 125 5.11 -13.83 -11.06
CA SER A 125 4.05 -13.90 -12.05
C SER A 125 3.51 -15.33 -12.09
N GLU A 126 2.22 -15.50 -11.84
CA GLU A 126 1.56 -16.71 -12.31
C GLU A 126 1.66 -16.70 -13.85
N ILE A 127 1.69 -17.86 -14.49
CA ILE A 127 2.03 -17.96 -15.92
C ILE A 127 1.16 -17.00 -16.75
N GLY A 128 1.76 -15.89 -17.21
CA GLY A 128 1.13 -14.86 -18.02
C GLY A 128 0.45 -13.69 -17.27
N ALA A 129 0.42 -13.66 -15.93
CA ALA A 129 -0.23 -12.61 -15.15
C ALA A 129 0.62 -12.10 -13.97
N GLN A 130 0.60 -10.79 -13.76
CA GLN A 130 1.17 -10.10 -12.61
C GLN A 130 0.04 -9.43 -11.83
N TYR A 131 0.03 -9.62 -10.51
CA TYR A 131 -0.96 -8.99 -9.64
C TYR A 131 -0.35 -7.76 -8.96
N ALA A 132 -1.11 -6.67 -8.94
CA ALA A 132 -0.70 -5.41 -8.31
C ALA A 132 -1.86 -4.73 -7.60
N VAL A 133 -1.55 -4.01 -6.53
CA VAL A 133 -2.51 -3.21 -5.77
C VAL A 133 -2.87 -1.96 -6.57
N ALA A 134 -4.17 -1.72 -6.73
CA ALA A 134 -4.77 -0.62 -7.45
C ALA A 134 -5.85 0.08 -6.61
N GLU A 135 -6.24 1.28 -7.02
CA GLU A 135 -7.49 1.89 -6.58
C GLU A 135 -8.66 1.22 -7.30
N GLY A 136 -9.68 0.80 -6.56
CA GLY A 136 -10.92 0.22 -7.09
C GLY A 136 -12.05 1.27 -7.22
N ASP A 137 -13.12 0.89 -7.92
CA ASP A 137 -14.24 1.81 -8.23
C ASP A 137 -15.02 2.31 -7.01
N THR A 138 -14.92 1.61 -5.88
CA THR A 138 -15.64 1.89 -4.62
C THR A 138 -14.78 2.60 -3.58
N ASN A 139 -13.64 3.18 -3.99
CA ASN A 139 -12.59 3.68 -3.11
C ASN A 139 -11.90 2.58 -2.28
N ASP A 140 -12.17 1.30 -2.53
CA ASP A 140 -11.40 0.22 -1.92
C ASP A 140 -10.04 0.07 -2.63
N LEU A 141 -8.98 -0.27 -1.91
CA LEU A 141 -7.78 -0.82 -2.53
C LEU A 141 -8.07 -2.25 -2.94
N VAL A 142 -7.81 -2.57 -4.20
CA VAL A 142 -8.07 -3.88 -4.80
C VAL A 142 -6.82 -4.45 -5.44
N ILE A 143 -6.79 -5.76 -5.64
CA ILE A 143 -5.74 -6.43 -6.39
C ILE A 143 -6.22 -6.67 -7.81
N ASN A 144 -5.52 -6.11 -8.78
CA ASN A 144 -5.82 -6.29 -10.20
C ASN A 144 -4.79 -7.21 -10.86
N SER A 145 -5.27 -7.98 -11.84
CA SER A 145 -4.44 -8.82 -12.70
C SER A 145 -4.04 -8.05 -13.95
N TYR A 146 -2.75 -8.11 -14.28
CA TYR A 146 -2.16 -7.46 -15.45
C TYR A 146 -1.43 -8.51 -16.29
N PRO A 147 -1.62 -8.52 -17.63
CA PRO A 147 -0.95 -9.49 -18.49
C PRO A 147 0.54 -9.20 -18.55
N VAL A 148 1.38 -10.24 -18.47
CA VAL A 148 2.84 -10.08 -18.59
C VAL A 148 3.21 -9.89 -20.05
N ILE A 149 3.29 -8.63 -20.48
CA ILE A 149 3.64 -8.19 -21.84
C ILE A 149 4.83 -7.25 -21.83
N ALA A 150 5.36 -6.91 -23.01
CA ALA A 150 6.33 -5.82 -23.13
C ALA A 150 5.70 -4.51 -22.64
N ASP A 151 6.49 -3.67 -21.96
CA ASP A 151 6.07 -2.41 -21.34
C ASP A 151 4.99 -2.53 -20.26
N LEU A 152 4.92 -3.69 -19.57
CA LEU A 152 3.99 -3.91 -18.45
C LEU A 152 4.04 -2.78 -17.41
N GLU A 153 5.22 -2.23 -17.12
CA GLU A 153 5.38 -1.15 -16.14
C GLU A 153 4.53 0.09 -16.43
N LYS A 154 4.17 0.33 -17.71
CA LYS A 154 3.30 1.45 -18.10
C LYS A 154 1.83 1.22 -17.78
N LEU A 155 1.43 -0.03 -17.55
CA LEU A 155 0.07 -0.42 -17.21
C LEU A 155 -0.14 -0.58 -15.71
N LEU A 156 0.94 -0.81 -14.96
CA LEU A 156 0.86 -1.04 -13.53
C LEU A 156 0.49 0.24 -12.77
N PRO A 157 -0.37 0.14 -11.73
CA PRO A 157 -0.66 1.24 -10.83
C PRO A 157 0.61 1.80 -10.21
N ARG A 158 0.61 3.12 -10.00
CA ARG A 158 1.73 3.82 -9.36
C ARG A 158 1.27 4.38 -8.02
N TRP A 159 2.12 4.21 -7.02
CA TRP A 159 1.91 4.70 -5.67
C TRP A 159 3.10 5.54 -5.25
N GLN A 160 2.87 6.78 -4.82
CA GLN A 160 3.90 7.63 -4.26
C GLN A 160 4.01 7.40 -2.75
N PHE A 161 5.24 7.20 -2.28
CA PHE A 161 5.54 7.01 -0.87
C PHE A 161 6.08 8.33 -0.31
N ILE A 162 5.25 9.04 0.45
CA ILE A 162 5.55 10.36 1.01
C ILE A 162 5.97 10.16 2.47
N PRO A 163 7.23 10.42 2.85
CA PRO A 163 7.68 10.25 4.23
C PRO A 163 6.85 11.07 5.22
N VAL A 164 6.56 10.49 6.38
CA VAL A 164 5.83 11.13 7.48
C VAL A 164 6.73 11.14 8.71
N GLU A 165 6.88 12.31 9.32
CA GLU A 165 7.56 12.42 10.62
C GLU A 165 6.70 11.71 11.69
N PRO A 166 7.29 10.93 12.62
CA PRO A 166 6.53 10.24 13.66
C PRO A 166 5.59 11.15 14.48
N SER A 167 5.95 12.43 14.62
CA SER A 167 5.13 13.45 15.31
C SER A 167 3.84 13.84 14.57
N GLN A 168 3.74 13.54 13.28
CA GLN A 168 2.60 13.85 12.42
C GLN A 168 1.70 12.64 12.16
N ALA A 169 2.06 11.46 12.67
CA ALA A 169 1.36 10.22 12.36
C ALA A 169 -0.01 10.10 13.06
N ALA A 170 -0.28 10.85 14.13
CA ALA A 170 -1.51 10.73 14.91
C ALA A 170 -2.77 11.12 14.12
N PRO A 171 -3.94 10.52 14.41
CA PRO A 171 -5.18 10.87 13.72
C PRO A 171 -5.58 12.28 14.16
N THR A 172 -5.98 13.13 13.21
CA THR A 172 -6.67 14.38 13.56
C THR A 172 -8.08 14.02 13.98
N SER A 173 -8.31 13.95 15.30
CA SER A 173 -9.63 13.78 15.92
C SER A 173 -10.55 14.97 15.71
#